data_AF-A0A9Q3GVM1-F1
#
_entry.id   AF-A0A9Q3GVM1-F1
#
_cell.length_a   1.000
_cell.length_b   1.000
_cell.length_c   1.000
_cell.angle_alpha   90.00
_cell.angle_beta   90.00
_cell.angle_gamma   90.00
#
_symmetry.space_group_name_H-M   'P 1'
#
loop_
_entity.id
_entity.type
_entity.pdbx_description
1 polymer ?
#
loop_
_entity_poly.entity_id
_entity_poly.type
_entity_poly.pdbx_seq_one_letter_code
_entity_poly.pdbx_strand_id
1 'polypeptide(L)'
;MEDAHLLWEKINEQYASKTAINCGHVIMNWVSIVYKGNLDKFIKKCQKSLVNIASVSIKISPDVLSYIILWKLCDNRSMSHLADNLAMSTEATENPSNNLNQLQNYARNLESKQKTHKEEQQSTALISTSSNNPSCLVYYCANGILNPLNTTHKPN
;
A
#
# COMPACT_ATOMS: atom_id res chain seq x y z
N MET A 1 15.22 49.04 -24.66
CA MET A 1 14.40 47.81 -24.74
C MET A 1 15.19 46.59 -24.24
N GLU A 2 16.53 46.63 -24.29
CA GLU A 2 17.47 45.68 -23.66
C GLU A 2 17.14 45.23 -22.21
N ASP A 3 16.63 46.13 -21.37
CA ASP A 3 16.58 45.89 -19.91
C ASP A 3 15.58 44.80 -19.50
N ALA A 4 14.44 44.71 -20.19
CA ALA A 4 13.42 43.71 -19.90
C ALA A 4 13.84 42.31 -20.36
N HIS A 5 14.60 42.22 -21.46
CA HIS A 5 15.11 40.94 -21.97
C HIS A 5 16.19 40.37 -21.04
N LEU A 6 17.13 41.20 -20.58
CA LEU A 6 18.15 40.81 -19.61
C LEU A 6 17.54 40.38 -18.27
N LEU A 7 16.48 41.08 -17.82
CA LEU A 7 15.75 40.68 -16.63
C LEU A 7 15.05 39.33 -16.82
N TRP A 8 14.40 39.11 -17.97
CA TRP A 8 13.74 37.86 -18.30
C TRP A 8 14.74 36.70 -18.40
N GLU A 9 15.91 36.92 -19.00
CA GLU A 9 16.98 35.93 -19.09
C GLU A 9 17.52 35.56 -17.71
N LYS A 10 17.77 36.54 -16.83
CA LYS A 10 18.17 36.26 -15.43
C LYS A 10 17.11 35.50 -14.64
N ILE A 11 15.83 35.85 -14.80
CA ILE A 11 14.72 35.11 -14.18
C ILE A 11 14.69 33.69 -14.73
N ASN A 12 14.75 33.53 -16.05
CA ASN A 12 14.72 32.23 -16.69
C ASN A 12 15.94 31.39 -16.30
N GLU A 13 17.13 31.98 -16.16
CA GLU A 13 18.32 31.30 -15.67
C GLU A 13 18.16 30.85 -14.22
N GLN A 14 17.61 31.69 -13.33
CA GLN A 14 17.42 31.35 -11.91
C GLN A 14 16.33 30.30 -11.69
N TYR A 15 15.25 30.38 -12.45
CA TYR A 15 14.07 29.51 -12.35
C TYR A 15 14.04 28.39 -13.39
N ALA A 16 15.06 28.30 -14.26
CA ALA A 16 15.21 27.17 -15.18
C ALA A 16 15.28 25.87 -14.39
N SER A 17 14.70 24.82 -14.95
CA SER A 17 14.59 23.53 -14.29
C SER A 17 15.93 22.92 -13.87
N LYS A 18 17.05 23.41 -14.43
CA LYS A 18 18.41 22.88 -14.26
C LYS A 18 19.27 23.61 -13.22
N THR A 19 18.77 24.66 -12.56
CA THR A 19 19.59 25.31 -11.51
C THR A 19 19.78 24.40 -10.32
N ALA A 20 20.95 24.51 -9.66
CA ALA A 20 21.25 23.75 -8.45
C ALA A 20 20.19 24.00 -7.35
N ILE A 21 19.65 25.22 -7.27
CA ILE A 21 18.59 25.60 -6.33
C ILE A 21 17.31 24.83 -6.63
N ASN A 22 16.86 24.80 -7.89
CA ASN A 22 15.64 24.09 -8.26
C ASN A 22 15.78 22.58 -8.10
N CYS A 23 16.93 22.00 -8.48
CA CYS A 23 17.28 20.62 -8.19
C CYS A 23 17.20 20.32 -6.68
N GLY A 24 17.79 21.19 -5.85
CA GLY A 24 17.75 21.10 -4.40
C GLY A 24 16.32 21.08 -3.86
N HIS A 25 15.46 21.99 -4.32
CA HIS A 25 14.05 22.02 -3.92
C HIS A 25 13.29 20.74 -4.30
N VAL A 26 13.50 20.21 -5.51
CA VAL A 26 12.86 18.96 -5.93
C VAL A 26 13.29 17.78 -5.06
N ILE A 27 14.59 17.67 -4.76
CA ILE A 27 15.12 16.60 -3.89
C ILE A 27 14.65 16.77 -2.45
N MET A 28 14.66 17.98 -1.89
CA MET A 28 14.14 18.23 -0.54
C MET A 28 12.67 17.84 -0.42
N ASN A 29 11.86 18.20 -1.43
CA ASN A 29 10.46 17.79 -1.50
C ASN A 29 10.32 16.27 -1.55
N TRP A 30 11.13 15.57 -2.35
CA TRP A 30 11.15 14.11 -2.41
C TRP A 30 11.50 13.47 -1.06
N VAL A 31 12.56 13.95 -0.41
CA VAL A 31 13.02 13.42 0.88
C VAL A 31 11.94 13.63 1.96
N SER A 32 11.21 14.75 1.92
CA SER A 32 10.14 15.06 2.88
C SER A 32 8.90 14.16 2.80
N ILE A 33 8.77 13.33 1.76
CA ILE A 33 7.66 12.39 1.65
C ILE A 33 7.82 11.29 2.70
N VAL A 34 6.83 11.20 3.59
CA VAL A 34 6.72 10.20 4.65
C VAL A 34 5.37 9.50 4.55
N TYR A 35 5.36 8.18 4.73
CA TYR A 35 4.13 7.40 4.82
C TYR A 35 3.39 7.69 6.14
N LYS A 36 2.11 8.06 6.04
CA LYS A 36 1.26 8.45 7.18
C LYS A 36 -0.01 7.59 7.29
N GLY A 37 0.07 6.30 6.96
CA GLY A 37 -1.04 5.35 7.10
C GLY A 37 -2.04 5.29 5.94
N ASN A 38 -1.89 6.14 4.91
CA ASN A 38 -2.70 6.08 3.69
C ASN A 38 -1.81 5.77 2.48
N LEU A 39 -1.90 4.54 1.97
CA LEU A 39 -1.02 4.02 0.93
C LEU A 39 -1.28 4.68 -0.43
N ASP A 40 -2.54 4.90 -0.81
CA ASP A 40 -2.87 5.61 -2.06
C ASP A 40 -2.33 7.04 -2.08
N LYS A 41 -2.47 7.78 -0.97
CA LYS A 41 -1.96 9.15 -0.86
C LYS A 41 -0.43 9.17 -0.91
N PHE A 42 0.22 8.16 -0.34
CA PHE A 42 1.66 7.99 -0.42
C PHE A 42 2.11 7.71 -1.86
N ILE A 43 1.50 6.74 -2.53
CA ILE A 43 1.79 6.37 -3.93
C ILE A 43 1.66 7.58 -4.85
N LYS A 44 0.54 8.32 -4.75
CA LYS A 44 0.31 9.53 -5.57
C LYS A 44 1.37 10.61 -5.35
N LYS A 45 1.82 10.80 -4.11
CA LYS A 45 2.92 11.73 -3.80
C LYS A 45 4.23 11.26 -4.43
N CYS A 46 4.53 9.97 -4.34
CA CYS A 46 5.73 9.40 -4.94
C CYS A 46 5.73 9.58 -6.46
N GLN A 47 4.63 9.22 -7.14
CA GLN A 47 4.47 9.41 -8.58
C GLN A 47 4.70 10.87 -9.01
N LYS A 48 4.03 11.82 -8.32
CA LYS A 48 4.21 13.25 -8.59
C LYS A 48 5.67 13.69 -8.44
N SER A 49 6.35 13.21 -7.40
CA SER A 49 7.73 13.60 -7.15
C SER A 49 8.72 12.96 -8.13
N LEU A 50 8.47 11.75 -8.62
CA LEU A 50 9.28 11.14 -9.68
C LEU A 50 9.21 11.94 -10.98
N VAL A 51 8.02 12.43 -11.35
CA VAL A 51 7.85 13.34 -12.48
C VAL A 51 8.65 14.64 -12.27
N ASN A 52 8.60 15.20 -11.07
CA ASN A 52 9.38 16.40 -10.75
C ASN A 52 10.90 16.14 -10.83
N ILE A 53 11.39 14.99 -10.33
CA ILE A 53 12.81 14.61 -10.41
C ILE A 53 13.25 14.47 -11.88
N ALA A 54 12.41 13.84 -12.72
CA ALA A 54 12.68 13.73 -14.14
C ALA A 54 12.74 15.11 -14.84
N SER A 55 11.92 16.07 -14.39
CA SER A 55 11.87 17.42 -14.99
C SER A 55 13.14 18.26 -14.75
N VAL A 56 13.89 17.98 -13.67
CA VAL A 56 15.11 18.71 -13.30
C VAL A 56 16.41 18.05 -13.79
N SER A 57 16.28 17.03 -14.66
CA SER A 57 17.42 16.33 -15.29
C SER A 57 18.45 15.74 -14.30
N ILE A 58 18.04 15.43 -13.07
CA ILE A 58 18.91 14.75 -12.10
C ILE A 58 19.01 13.28 -12.50
N LYS A 59 20.24 12.79 -12.71
CA LYS A 59 20.50 11.38 -13.00
C LYS A 59 20.56 10.60 -11.69
N ILE A 60 19.43 10.04 -11.28
CA ILE A 60 19.37 9.04 -10.20
C ILE A 60 19.01 7.71 -10.84
N SER A 61 19.72 6.65 -10.44
CA SER A 61 19.44 5.32 -10.97
C SER A 61 18.02 4.86 -10.55
N PRO A 62 17.24 4.24 -11.46
CA PRO A 62 15.86 3.82 -11.16
C PRO A 62 15.75 2.86 -9.97
N ASP A 63 16.69 1.92 -9.84
CA ASP A 63 16.77 0.98 -8.73
C ASP A 63 16.94 1.70 -7.38
N VAL A 64 17.82 2.71 -7.32
CA VAL A 64 18.02 3.54 -6.13
C VAL A 64 16.71 4.26 -5.76
N LEU A 65 15.97 4.78 -6.74
CA LEU A 65 14.67 5.40 -6.49
C LEU A 65 13.65 4.38 -5.93
N SER A 66 13.64 3.15 -6.44
CA SER A 66 12.80 2.07 -5.92
C SER A 66 13.12 1.75 -4.45
N TYR A 67 14.39 1.58 -4.11
CA TYR A 67 14.80 1.31 -2.73
C TYR A 67 14.50 2.48 -1.79
N ILE A 68 14.59 3.74 -2.26
CA ILE A 68 14.19 4.90 -1.46
C ILE A 68 12.68 4.89 -1.19
N ILE A 69 11.84 4.49 -2.15
CA ILE A 69 10.39 4.37 -1.94
C ILE A 69 10.10 3.30 -0.87
N LEU A 70 10.77 2.15 -0.95
CA LEU A 70 10.60 1.07 0.03
C LEU A 70 11.09 1.48 1.42
N TRP A 71 12.25 2.13 1.52
CA TRP A 71 12.78 2.64 2.78
C TRP A 71 11.79 3.60 3.47
N LYS A 72 11.12 4.47 2.70
CA LYS A 72 10.08 5.37 3.21
C LYS A 72 8.84 4.66 3.77
N LEU A 73 8.64 3.38 3.44
CA LEU A 73 7.60 2.52 4.00
C LEU A 73 8.09 1.72 5.21
N CYS A 74 9.37 1.33 5.23
CA CYS A 74 9.98 0.55 6.32
C CYS A 74 9.87 1.23 7.69
N ASP A 75 9.89 2.57 7.74
CA ASP A 75 9.72 3.34 8.98
C ASP A 75 8.38 3.07 9.68
N ASN A 76 7.40 2.51 8.97
CA ASN A 76 6.13 2.09 9.54
C ASN A 76 6.09 0.57 9.77
N ARG A 77 5.97 0.16 11.04
CA ARG A 77 5.91 -1.26 11.45
C ARG A 77 4.85 -2.07 10.68
N SER A 78 3.71 -1.49 10.30
CA SER A 78 2.68 -2.25 9.57
C SER A 78 3.07 -2.53 8.12
N MET A 79 3.96 -1.72 7.54
CA MET A 79 4.39 -1.80 6.15
C MET A 79 5.79 -2.38 5.98
N SER A 80 6.56 -2.59 7.06
CA SER A 80 7.94 -3.08 6.99
C SER A 80 8.04 -4.43 6.26
N HIS A 81 7.19 -5.40 6.60
CA HIS A 81 7.17 -6.71 5.93
C HIS A 81 6.82 -6.61 4.44
N LEU A 82 5.93 -5.70 4.05
CA LEU A 82 5.63 -5.44 2.64
C LEU A 82 6.87 -4.90 1.92
N ALA A 83 7.54 -3.92 2.53
CA ALA A 83 8.70 -3.29 1.97
C ALA A 83 9.87 -4.28 1.82
N ASP A 84 10.11 -5.13 2.82
CA ASP A 84 11.14 -6.17 2.79
C ASP A 84 10.88 -7.19 1.66
N ASN A 85 9.63 -7.66 1.52
CA ASN A 85 9.26 -8.58 0.44
C ASN A 85 9.46 -7.97 -0.95
N LEU A 86 9.12 -6.69 -1.12
CA LEU A 86 9.33 -5.99 -2.38
C LEU A 86 10.82 -5.73 -2.64
N ALA A 87 11.62 -5.47 -1.60
CA ALA A 87 13.07 -5.26 -1.72
C ALA A 87 13.80 -6.50 -2.22
N MET A 88 13.28 -7.70 -1.92
CA MET A 88 13.82 -8.97 -2.40
C MET A 88 13.38 -9.33 -3.83
N SER A 89 12.44 -8.58 -4.41
CA SER A 89 11.95 -8.80 -5.77
C SER A 89 12.70 -7.92 -6.77
N THR A 90 13.48 -8.54 -7.66
CA THR A 90 14.18 -7.83 -8.73
C THR A 90 13.21 -7.06 -9.64
N GLU A 91 12.07 -7.66 -9.99
CA GLU A 91 11.04 -7.02 -10.81
C GLU A 91 10.46 -5.75 -10.15
N ALA A 92 10.26 -5.80 -8.83
CA ALA A 92 9.71 -4.68 -8.07
C ALA A 92 10.75 -3.57 -7.78
N THR A 93 12.04 -3.89 -7.86
CA THR A 93 13.13 -2.95 -7.54
C THR A 93 13.77 -2.34 -8.79
N GLU A 94 13.66 -2.98 -9.97
CA GLU A 94 14.25 -2.49 -11.23
C GLU A 94 13.75 -1.10 -11.64
N ASN A 95 12.47 -0.79 -11.39
CA ASN A 95 11.88 0.49 -11.76
C ASN A 95 10.91 0.98 -10.67
N PRO A 96 10.95 2.28 -10.30
CA PRO A 96 10.05 2.81 -9.27
C PRO A 96 8.58 2.72 -9.67
N SER A 97 8.28 2.66 -10.97
CA SER A 97 6.91 2.45 -11.47
C SER A 97 6.40 1.04 -11.16
N ASN A 98 7.23 0.02 -11.30
CA ASN A 98 6.90 -1.36 -10.95
C ASN A 98 6.65 -1.46 -9.44
N ASN A 99 7.53 -0.83 -8.65
CA ASN A 99 7.39 -0.74 -7.21
C ASN A 99 6.03 -0.15 -6.81
N LEU A 100 5.68 1.01 -7.37
CA LEU A 100 4.43 1.70 -7.08
C LEU A 100 3.20 0.92 -7.56
N ASN A 101 3.30 0.20 -8.69
CA ASN A 101 2.22 -0.66 -9.18
C ASN A 101 1.96 -1.85 -8.24
N GLN A 102 3.02 -2.48 -7.72
CA GLN A 102 2.90 -3.56 -6.74
C GLN A 102 2.26 -3.05 -5.44
N LEU A 103 2.67 -1.87 -4.95
CA LEU A 103 2.05 -1.22 -3.80
C LEU A 103 0.56 -0.89 -4.04
N GLN A 104 0.21 -0.45 -5.26
CA GLN A 104 -1.18 -0.18 -5.62
C GLN A 104 -2.04 -1.45 -5.66
N ASN A 105 -1.48 -2.55 -6.16
CA ASN A 105 -2.15 -3.86 -6.14
C ASN A 105 -2.38 -4.34 -4.71
N TYR A 106 -1.39 -4.16 -3.83
CA TYR A 106 -1.53 -4.46 -2.41
C TYR A 106 -2.63 -3.61 -1.75
N ALA A 107 -2.68 -2.30 -2.03
CA ALA A 107 -3.73 -1.40 -1.52
C ALA A 107 -5.13 -1.89 -1.90
N ARG A 108 -5.35 -2.25 -3.18
CA ARG A 108 -6.63 -2.78 -3.67
C ARG A 108 -7.01 -4.11 -3.00
N ASN A 109 -6.03 -4.98 -2.77
CA ASN A 109 -6.25 -6.27 -2.10
C ASN A 109 -6.61 -6.13 -0.62
N LEU A 110 -6.15 -5.07 0.05
CA LEU A 110 -6.58 -4.76 1.41
C LEU A 110 -8.03 -4.28 1.43
N GLU A 111 -8.42 -3.41 0.50
CA GLU A 111 -9.78 -2.90 0.40
C GLU A 111 -10.80 -4.00 0.08
N SER A 112 -10.45 -4.94 -0.81
CA SER A 112 -11.33 -6.06 -1.15
C SER A 112 -11.59 -6.95 0.07
N LYS A 113 -10.56 -7.32 0.83
CA LYS A 113 -10.69 -8.11 2.06
C LYS A 113 -11.56 -7.44 3.13
N GLN A 114 -11.51 -6.12 3.23
CA GLN A 114 -12.35 -5.37 4.17
C GLN A 114 -13.83 -5.37 3.76
N LYS A 115 -14.13 -5.36 2.45
CA LYS A 115 -15.51 -5.43 1.95
C LYS A 115 -16.12 -6.80 2.20
N THR A 116 -15.37 -7.88 1.94
CA THR A 116 -15.85 -9.26 2.18
C THR A 116 -16.21 -9.49 3.65
N HIS A 117 -15.39 -9.01 4.58
CA HIS A 117 -15.70 -9.12 6.02
C HIS A 117 -16.89 -8.26 6.48
N LYS A 118 -17.17 -7.13 5.82
CA LYS A 118 -18.37 -6.31 6.12
C LYS A 118 -19.65 -6.93 5.58
N GLU A 119 -19.59 -7.58 4.41
CA GLU A 119 -20.75 -8.24 3.79
C GLU A 119 -21.13 -9.55 4.52
N GLU A 120 -20.16 -10.30 5.04
CA GLU A 120 -20.42 -11.47 5.90
C GLU A 120 -21.04 -11.09 7.26
N GLN A 121 -20.73 -9.91 7.80
CA GLN A 121 -21.31 -9.41 9.04
C GLN A 121 -22.67 -8.72 8.86
N GLN A 122 -23.07 -8.36 7.64
CA GLN A 122 -24.38 -7.76 7.34
C GLN A 122 -25.38 -8.74 6.70
N SER A 123 -24.94 -9.93 6.27
CA SER A 123 -25.82 -10.96 5.69
C SER A 123 -26.12 -12.10 6.65
N THR A 124 -26.58 -11.79 7.86
CA THR A 124 -27.28 -12.78 8.72
C THR A 124 -28.50 -12.14 9.38
N ALA A 125 -29.48 -11.74 8.56
CA ALA A 125 -30.82 -11.46 9.06
C ALA A 125 -31.90 -11.91 8.05
N LEU A 126 -32.76 -12.82 8.53
CA LEU A 126 -34.10 -13.21 8.05
C LEU A 126 -34.23 -14.14 6.84
N ILE A 127 -34.24 -15.45 7.10
CA ILE A 127 -35.33 -16.34 6.64
C ILE A 127 -35.77 -17.19 7.83
N SER A 128 -36.87 -16.79 8.48
CA SER A 128 -37.64 -17.67 9.35
C SER A 128 -38.52 -18.54 8.47
N THR A 129 -38.03 -19.73 8.11
CA THR A 129 -38.92 -20.81 7.67
C THR A 129 -39.38 -21.59 8.90
N SER A 130 -40.68 -21.50 9.16
CA SER A 130 -41.41 -22.42 10.01
C SER A 130 -41.20 -23.86 9.51
N SER A 131 -40.37 -24.62 10.20
CA SER A 131 -40.56 -26.06 10.29
C SER A 131 -40.20 -26.51 11.70
N ASN A 132 -41.21 -27.02 12.40
CA ASN A 132 -41.02 -27.83 13.61
C ASN A 132 -39.98 -28.91 13.34
N ASN A 133 -38.81 -28.80 13.97
CA ASN A 133 -38.05 -29.94 14.47
C ASN A 133 -36.93 -29.46 15.42
N PRO A 134 -36.69 -30.20 16.50
CA PRO A 134 -35.99 -29.70 17.67
C PRO A 134 -34.49 -29.55 17.41
N SER A 135 -33.92 -28.54 18.06
CA SER A 135 -32.49 -28.27 18.16
C SER A 135 -31.69 -29.53 18.43
N CYS A 136 -30.90 -29.96 17.44
CA CYS A 136 -29.85 -30.95 17.63
C CYS A 136 -28.74 -30.30 18.46
N LEU A 137 -28.85 -30.44 19.78
CA LEU A 137 -27.80 -30.14 20.74
C LEU A 137 -26.63 -31.11 20.45
N VAL A 138 -25.56 -30.59 19.85
CA VAL A 138 -24.33 -31.35 19.67
C VAL A 138 -23.64 -31.47 21.02
N TYR A 139 -23.83 -32.59 21.70
CA TYR A 139 -23.12 -32.92 22.93
C TYR A 139 -21.72 -33.42 22.58
N TYR A 140 -20.69 -32.62 22.89
CA TYR A 140 -19.31 -33.06 22.83
C TYR A 140 -18.94 -33.85 24.09
N CYS A 141 -18.44 -35.07 23.93
CA CYS A 141 -17.83 -35.83 25.01
C CYS A 141 -16.40 -35.32 25.23
N ALA A 142 -16.20 -34.42 26.19
CA ALA A 142 -14.88 -34.10 26.70
C ALA A 142 -14.52 -35.05 27.86
N ASN A 143 -13.29 -35.58 27.86
CA ASN A 143 -12.68 -36.36 28.95
C ASN A 143 -13.18 -37.80 29.16
N GLY A 144 -13.57 -38.52 28.10
CA GLY A 144 -13.75 -39.99 28.16
C GLY A 144 -14.93 -40.48 29.02
N ILE A 145 -15.81 -39.58 29.45
CA ILE A 145 -17.06 -39.94 30.13
C ILE A 145 -18.13 -40.10 29.04
N LEU A 146 -18.62 -41.34 28.88
CA LEU A 146 -19.71 -41.67 27.97
C LEU A 146 -21.01 -41.04 28.48
N ASN A 147 -21.62 -40.16 27.68
CA ASN A 147 -22.96 -39.67 27.92
C ASN A 147 -23.98 -40.67 27.34
N PRO A 148 -24.87 -41.29 28.15
CA PRO A 148 -25.80 -42.31 27.69
C PRO A 148 -26.87 -41.82 26.70
N LEU A 149 -26.95 -40.50 26.45
CA LEU A 149 -27.86 -39.90 25.48
C LEU A 149 -27.26 -39.72 24.08
N ASN A 150 -25.98 -40.03 23.89
CA ASN A 150 -25.31 -39.91 22.59
C ASN A 150 -25.28 -41.27 21.87
N THR A 151 -26.18 -41.49 20.91
CA THR A 151 -26.35 -42.79 20.22
C THR A 151 -25.57 -42.93 18.91
N THR A 152 -24.81 -41.91 18.51
CA THR A 152 -24.05 -41.94 17.26
C THR A 152 -22.56 -41.81 17.49
N HIS A 153 -21.86 -42.94 17.57
CA HIS A 153 -20.42 -43.00 17.34
C HIS A 153 -20.18 -43.40 15.87
N LYS A 154 -19.53 -42.53 15.09
CA LYS A 154 -18.89 -42.95 13.85
C LYS A 154 -17.48 -43.42 14.19
N PRO A 155 -17.14 -44.71 14.01
CA PRO A 155 -15.77 -45.16 14.12
C PRO A 155 -14.97 -44.68 12.89
N ASN A 156 -13.72 -44.27 13.12
CA ASN A 156 -12.70 -44.23 12.06
C ASN A 156 -12.29 -45.65 11.69
#